data_AF-A0A091SL12-F1
#
_entry.id   AF-A0A091SL12-F1
#
_cell.length_a   1.000
_cell.length_b   1.000
_cell.length_c   1.000
_cell.angle_alpha   90.00
_cell.angle_beta   90.00
_cell.angle_gamma   90.00
#
_symmetry.space_group_name_H-M   'P 1'
#
loop_
_entity.id
_entity.type
_entity.pdbx_description
1 polymer ?
#
loop_
_entity_poly.entity_id
_entity_poly.type
_entity_poly.pdbx_seq_one_letter_code
_entity_poly.pdbx_strand_id
1 'polypeptide(L)'
;RLTWSFLWSIFWIIQISVCISRVFIATHFPHQVILGVFAGILVAEAFEHTPAIQTASLRMYIKTNLFLFIFALGFYLVLKLLDIDLLWSVPKAKKWCANPDWINIDTTPFAGLVRNLGALFGLGLGINSEMFSMSCKGKNSCKMSFRILCIAASLATLQLYNFVKIPTHIEYLFYILSFCKSAAVPLTVVALVPYCVHLLMRTTEKKLN
;
A
#
# COMPACT_ATOMS: atom_id res chain seq x y z
N ARG A 1 -20.27 3.21 21.99
CA ARG A 1 -20.06 1.78 22.36
C ARG A 1 -20.70 0.84 21.36
N LEU A 2 -21.98 1.03 21.00
CA LEU A 2 -22.66 0.21 19.98
C LEU A 2 -22.00 0.29 18.58
N THR A 3 -21.69 1.50 18.12
CA THR A 3 -21.01 1.73 16.82
C THR A 3 -19.62 1.08 16.76
N TRP A 4 -18.85 1.22 17.84
CA TRP A 4 -17.55 0.57 17.98
C TRP A 4 -17.66 -0.97 17.90
N SER A 5 -18.59 -1.55 18.64
CA SER A 5 -18.85 -2.99 18.61
C SER A 5 -19.26 -3.45 17.21
N PHE A 6 -20.14 -2.70 16.54
CA PHE A 6 -20.59 -3.01 15.19
C PHE A 6 -19.44 -2.99 14.16
N LEU A 7 -18.58 -1.98 14.22
CA LEU A 7 -17.40 -1.88 13.35
C LEU A 7 -16.43 -3.04 13.57
N TRP A 8 -16.19 -3.41 14.83
CA TRP A 8 -15.37 -4.58 15.18
C TRP A 8 -15.95 -5.89 14.68
N SER A 9 -17.28 -6.07 14.77
CA SER A 9 -17.94 -7.24 14.21
C SER A 9 -17.79 -7.32 12.70
N ILE A 10 -17.99 -6.21 11.97
CA ILE A 10 -17.79 -6.16 10.52
C ILE A 10 -16.34 -6.51 10.16
N PHE A 11 -15.37 -5.93 10.88
CA PHE A 11 -13.95 -6.20 10.67
C PHE A 11 -13.64 -7.70 10.77
N TRP A 12 -14.09 -8.36 11.83
CA TRP A 12 -13.87 -9.80 12.01
C TRP A 12 -14.58 -10.65 10.96
N ILE A 13 -15.80 -10.29 10.56
CA ILE A 13 -16.52 -10.99 9.48
C ILE A 13 -15.72 -10.93 8.18
N ILE A 14 -15.23 -9.75 7.80
CA ILE A 14 -14.40 -9.58 6.60
C ILE A 14 -13.10 -10.38 6.74
N GLN A 15 -12.43 -10.30 7.89
CA GLN A 15 -11.15 -10.98 8.12
C GLN A 15 -11.30 -12.51 8.01
N ILE A 16 -12.33 -13.07 8.64
CA ILE A 16 -12.64 -14.51 8.57
C ILE A 16 -12.97 -14.91 7.12
N SER A 17 -13.77 -14.10 6.41
CA SER A 17 -14.11 -14.36 5.01
C SER A 17 -12.87 -14.42 4.11
N VAL A 18 -11.93 -13.49 4.29
CA VAL A 18 -10.64 -13.47 3.55
C VAL A 18 -9.78 -14.69 3.91
N CYS A 19 -9.70 -15.05 5.18
CA CYS A 19 -8.95 -16.22 5.66
C CYS A 19 -9.50 -17.52 5.05
N ILE A 20 -10.82 -17.70 5.10
CA ILE A 20 -11.53 -18.85 4.55
C ILE A 20 -11.34 -18.93 3.02
N SER A 21 -11.43 -17.81 2.31
CA SER A 21 -11.20 -17.75 0.86
C SER A 21 -9.82 -18.31 0.45
N ARG A 22 -8.76 -18.00 1.20
CA ARG A 22 -7.40 -18.50 0.91
C ARG A 22 -7.26 -20.01 1.09
N VAL A 23 -7.94 -20.58 2.08
CA VAL A 23 -8.01 -22.03 2.31
C VAL A 23 -8.81 -22.71 1.19
N PHE A 24 -9.94 -22.13 0.77
CA PHE A 24 -10.78 -22.68 -0.30
C PHE A 24 -10.08 -22.72 -1.66
N ILE A 25 -9.26 -21.72 -1.98
CA ILE A 25 -8.48 -21.69 -3.24
C ILE A 25 -7.22 -22.57 -3.12
N ALA A 26 -7.03 -23.28 -2.00
CA ALA A 26 -5.90 -24.16 -1.72
C ALA A 26 -4.52 -23.47 -1.86
N THR A 27 -4.48 -22.14 -1.72
CA THR A 27 -3.23 -21.36 -1.81
C THR A 27 -2.46 -21.36 -0.50
N HIS A 28 -3.15 -21.62 0.62
CA HIS A 28 -2.56 -21.65 1.95
C HIS A 28 -3.18 -22.75 2.81
N PHE A 29 -2.34 -23.42 3.59
CA PHE A 29 -2.81 -24.38 4.59
C PHE A 29 -3.46 -23.67 5.78
N PRO A 30 -4.43 -24.31 6.48
CA PRO A 30 -5.12 -23.70 7.62
C PRO A 30 -4.18 -23.16 8.71
N HIS A 31 -3.10 -23.89 9.02
CA HIS A 31 -2.11 -23.45 10.01
C HIS A 31 -1.39 -22.16 9.58
N GLN A 32 -1.08 -21.99 8.29
CA GLN A 32 -0.44 -20.77 7.77
C GLN A 32 -1.36 -19.56 7.90
N VAL A 33 -2.66 -19.76 7.67
CA VAL A 33 -3.66 -18.70 7.79
C VAL A 33 -3.80 -18.26 9.25
N ILE A 34 -3.88 -19.21 10.19
CA ILE A 34 -3.95 -18.92 11.63
C ILE A 34 -2.69 -18.18 12.09
N LEU A 35 -1.50 -18.70 11.76
CA LEU A 35 -0.22 -18.04 12.10
C LEU A 35 -0.11 -16.65 11.48
N GLY A 36 -0.62 -16.46 10.25
CA GLY A 36 -0.67 -15.16 9.60
C GLY A 36 -1.55 -14.14 10.34
N VAL A 37 -2.69 -14.57 10.89
CA VAL A 37 -3.54 -13.71 11.73
C VAL A 37 -2.80 -13.29 13.01
N PHE A 38 -2.16 -14.23 13.70
CA PHE A 38 -1.36 -13.92 14.90
C PHE A 38 -0.21 -12.97 14.59
N ALA A 39 0.54 -13.22 13.52
CA ALA A 39 1.61 -12.34 13.08
C ALA A 39 1.09 -10.94 12.75
N GLY A 40 -0.09 -10.83 12.11
CA GLY A 40 -0.73 -9.54 11.84
C GLY A 40 -1.09 -8.77 13.11
N ILE A 41 -1.61 -9.45 14.14
CA ILE A 41 -1.91 -8.84 15.45
C ILE A 41 -0.62 -8.35 16.12
N LEU A 42 0.43 -9.17 16.13
CA LEU A 42 1.72 -8.78 16.70
C LEU A 42 2.33 -7.56 15.99
N VAL A 43 2.23 -7.51 14.67
CA VAL A 43 2.67 -6.35 13.90
C VAL A 43 1.86 -5.13 14.27
N ALA A 44 0.53 -5.22 14.32
CA ALA A 44 -0.34 -4.10 14.70
C ALA A 44 0.00 -3.55 16.10
N GLU A 45 0.19 -4.43 17.08
CA GLU A 45 0.59 -4.10 18.45
C GLU A 45 1.96 -3.39 18.47
N ALA A 46 2.94 -3.91 17.73
CA ALA A 46 4.26 -3.29 17.63
C ALA A 46 4.21 -1.88 17.00
N PHE A 47 3.30 -1.67 16.04
CA PHE A 47 3.07 -0.35 15.45
C PHE A 47 2.43 0.63 16.45
N GLU A 48 1.49 0.17 17.28
CA GLU A 48 0.86 1.00 18.32
C GLU A 48 1.87 1.44 19.37
N HIS A 49 2.77 0.55 19.78
CA HIS A 49 3.85 0.85 20.73
C HIS A 49 5.01 1.67 20.14
N THR A 50 5.01 1.95 18.83
CA THR A 50 6.08 2.71 18.16
C THR A 50 5.54 4.01 17.51
N PRO A 51 5.11 5.02 18.30
CA PRO A 51 4.57 6.28 17.78
C PRO A 51 5.62 7.12 17.00
N ALA A 52 6.90 6.78 17.14
CA ALA A 52 7.99 7.37 16.39
C ALA A 52 7.84 7.23 14.87
N ILE A 53 7.08 6.22 14.39
CA ILE A 53 6.86 6.01 12.96
C ILE A 53 6.00 7.13 12.38
N GLN A 54 4.94 7.56 13.07
CA GLN A 54 4.04 8.61 12.56
C GLN A 54 4.61 10.03 12.71
N THR A 55 5.58 10.22 13.63
CA THR A 55 6.24 11.50 13.89
C THR A 55 7.62 11.63 13.23
N ALA A 56 8.05 10.60 12.49
CA ALA A 56 9.34 10.57 11.83
C ALA A 56 9.43 11.64 10.73
N SER A 57 10.54 12.38 10.74
CA SER A 57 10.85 13.34 9.68
C SER A 57 10.95 12.66 8.31
N LEU A 58 10.63 13.39 7.24
CA LEU A 58 10.78 12.91 5.86
C LEU A 58 12.17 12.30 5.58
N ARG A 59 13.24 12.87 6.17
CA ARG A 59 14.61 12.35 6.03
C ARG A 59 14.74 10.93 6.55
N MET A 60 14.06 10.59 7.65
CA MET A 60 14.08 9.23 8.19
C MET A 60 13.38 8.25 7.25
N TYR A 61 12.23 8.63 6.68
CA TYR A 61 11.55 7.81 5.67
C TYR A 61 12.42 7.54 4.45
N ILE A 62 13.09 8.56 3.91
CA ILE A 62 14.00 8.43 2.78
C ILE A 62 15.18 7.52 3.14
N LYS A 63 15.81 7.72 4.31
CA LYS A 63 16.92 6.89 4.78
C LYS A 63 16.52 5.42 4.96
N THR A 64 15.38 5.16 5.60
CA THR A 64 14.87 3.80 5.79
C THR A 64 14.53 3.14 4.46
N ASN A 65 13.91 3.88 3.53
CA ASN A 65 13.62 3.37 2.19
C ASN A 65 14.89 2.98 1.44
N LEU A 66 15.88 3.88 1.44
CA LEU A 66 17.19 3.65 0.81
C LEU A 66 17.92 2.47 1.45
N PHE A 67 17.91 2.39 2.78
CA PHE A 67 18.50 1.27 3.52
C PHE A 67 17.85 -0.06 3.14
N LEU A 68 16.51 -0.13 3.15
CA LEU A 68 15.77 -1.34 2.77
C LEU A 68 16.04 -1.74 1.31
N PHE A 69 16.13 -0.76 0.40
CA PHE A 69 16.45 -1.02 -1.00
C PHE A 69 17.87 -1.56 -1.18
N ILE A 70 18.88 -0.91 -0.58
CA ILE A 70 20.28 -1.34 -0.64
C ILE A 70 20.43 -2.72 0.01
N PHE A 71 19.79 -2.95 1.16
CA PHE A 71 19.85 -4.22 1.86
C PHE A 71 19.24 -5.35 1.03
N ALA A 72 18.05 -5.15 0.45
CA ALA A 72 17.41 -6.14 -0.39
C ALA A 72 18.20 -6.42 -1.68
N LEU A 73 18.74 -5.38 -2.32
CA LEU A 73 19.59 -5.51 -3.50
C LEU A 73 20.90 -6.24 -3.16
N GLY A 74 21.54 -5.87 -2.05
CA GLY A 74 22.74 -6.53 -1.55
C GLY A 74 22.50 -8.00 -1.26
N PHE A 75 21.40 -8.34 -0.59
CA PHE A 75 20.99 -9.72 -0.33
C PHE A 75 20.76 -10.51 -1.63
N TYR A 76 20.10 -9.91 -2.62
CA TYR A 76 19.93 -10.53 -3.95
C TYR A 76 21.29 -10.78 -4.63
N LEU A 77 22.21 -9.81 -4.60
CA LEU A 77 23.54 -9.97 -5.20
C LEU A 77 24.34 -11.06 -4.49
N VAL A 78 24.29 -11.15 -3.15
CA VAL A 78 24.93 -12.22 -2.37
C VAL A 78 24.36 -13.59 -2.76
N LEU A 79 23.03 -13.73 -2.83
CA LEU A 79 22.41 -14.99 -3.27
C LEU A 79 22.83 -15.36 -4.70
N LYS A 80 22.91 -14.37 -5.59
CA LYS A 80 23.38 -14.56 -6.96
C LYS A 80 24.85 -15.01 -7.02
N LEU A 81 25.71 -14.48 -6.15
CA LEU A 81 27.10 -14.92 -6.01
C LEU A 81 27.22 -16.36 -5.49
N LEU A 82 26.23 -16.83 -4.74
CA LEU A 82 26.10 -18.22 -4.29
C LEU A 82 25.39 -19.13 -5.31
N ASP A 83 25.25 -18.68 -6.56
CA ASP A 83 24.53 -19.37 -7.66
C ASP A 83 23.03 -19.63 -7.39
N ILE A 84 22.42 -18.89 -6.45
CA ILE A 84 20.99 -18.93 -6.16
C ILE A 84 20.32 -17.72 -6.82
N ASP A 85 19.91 -17.86 -8.09
CA ASP A 85 19.17 -16.81 -8.78
C ASP A 85 17.67 -16.85 -8.40
N LEU A 86 17.16 -15.85 -7.68
CA LEU A 86 15.73 -15.75 -7.33
C LEU A 86 14.81 -15.61 -8.56
N LEU A 87 15.32 -15.11 -9.68
CA LEU A 87 14.54 -14.87 -10.90
C LEU A 87 14.64 -16.03 -11.90
N TRP A 88 15.31 -17.13 -11.56
CA TRP A 88 15.57 -18.27 -12.44
C TRP A 88 14.32 -18.88 -13.11
N SER A 89 13.16 -18.77 -12.45
CA SER A 89 11.89 -19.31 -12.92
C SER A 89 11.27 -18.49 -14.05
N VAL A 90 11.51 -17.18 -14.09
CA VAL A 90 10.96 -16.26 -15.09
C VAL A 90 11.46 -16.55 -16.51
N PRO A 91 12.77 -16.67 -16.79
CA PRO A 91 13.24 -16.99 -18.14
C PRO A 91 12.83 -18.39 -18.59
N LYS A 92 12.74 -19.36 -17.66
CA LYS A 92 12.22 -20.69 -17.97
C LYS A 92 10.74 -20.63 -18.33
N ALA A 93 9.93 -19.90 -17.57
CA ALA A 93 8.54 -19.68 -17.90
C ALA A 93 8.39 -19.02 -19.28
N LYS A 94 9.16 -17.96 -19.58
CA LYS A 94 9.11 -17.26 -20.87
C LYS A 94 9.46 -18.17 -22.06
N LYS A 95 10.36 -19.13 -21.85
CA LYS A 95 10.79 -20.08 -22.88
C LYS A 95 9.75 -21.17 -23.17
N TRP A 96 9.05 -21.66 -22.14
CA TRP A 96 8.21 -22.85 -22.23
C TRP A 96 6.70 -22.57 -22.20
N CYS A 97 6.28 -21.35 -21.88
CA CYS A 97 4.86 -20.99 -21.86
C CYS A 97 4.32 -20.81 -23.29
N ALA A 98 3.08 -21.25 -23.51
CA ALA A 98 2.41 -21.15 -24.81
C ALA A 98 2.23 -19.70 -25.28
N ASN A 99 2.08 -18.76 -24.34
CA ASN A 99 2.11 -17.33 -24.62
C ASN A 99 2.96 -16.61 -23.54
N PRO A 100 4.08 -15.96 -23.90
CA PRO A 100 4.93 -15.27 -22.94
C PRO A 100 4.23 -14.08 -22.25
N ASP A 101 3.15 -13.54 -22.82
CA ASP A 101 2.37 -12.45 -22.22
C ASP A 101 1.55 -12.88 -21.00
N TRP A 102 1.36 -14.19 -20.78
CA TRP A 102 0.68 -14.71 -19.58
C TRP A 102 1.57 -14.68 -18.33
N ILE A 103 2.87 -14.42 -18.49
CA ILE A 103 3.82 -14.38 -17.38
C ILE A 103 3.77 -13.00 -16.75
N ASN A 104 3.11 -12.92 -15.61
CA ASN A 104 2.95 -11.67 -14.92
C ASN A 104 4.20 -11.31 -14.09
N ILE A 105 5.05 -10.43 -14.64
CA ILE A 105 6.28 -9.93 -13.99
C ILE A 105 5.96 -9.22 -12.66
N ASP A 106 4.72 -8.73 -12.51
CA ASP A 106 4.18 -8.10 -11.30
C ASP A 106 4.25 -9.00 -10.06
N THR A 107 4.28 -10.32 -10.26
CA THR A 107 4.34 -11.32 -9.19
C THR A 107 5.76 -11.62 -8.71
N THR A 108 6.78 -11.04 -9.36
CA THR A 108 8.17 -11.25 -8.97
C THR A 108 8.49 -10.58 -7.62
N PRO A 109 9.44 -11.15 -6.85
CA PRO A 109 9.87 -10.55 -5.58
C PRO A 109 10.37 -9.10 -5.73
N PHE A 110 11.04 -8.81 -6.86
CA PHE A 110 11.56 -7.47 -7.13
C PHE A 110 10.45 -6.46 -7.43
N ALA A 111 9.41 -6.85 -8.19
CA ALA A 111 8.22 -6.02 -8.37
C ALA A 111 7.52 -5.75 -7.03
N GLY A 112 7.43 -6.75 -6.15
CA GLY A 112 6.91 -6.60 -4.79
C GLY A 112 7.73 -5.63 -3.94
N LEU A 113 9.06 -5.74 -3.97
CA LEU A 113 9.99 -4.84 -3.29
C LEU A 113 9.80 -3.39 -3.75
N VAL A 114 9.81 -3.15 -5.06
CA VAL A 114 9.64 -1.82 -5.66
C VAL A 114 8.30 -1.20 -5.27
N ARG A 115 7.22 -1.98 -5.26
CA ARG A 115 5.90 -1.53 -4.80
C ARG A 115 5.88 -1.15 -3.32
N ASN A 116 6.49 -1.96 -2.45
CA ASN A 116 6.56 -1.67 -1.02
C ASN A 116 7.40 -0.42 -0.73
N LEU A 117 8.53 -0.27 -1.41
CA LEU A 117 9.37 0.93 -1.32
C LEU A 117 8.62 2.16 -1.82
N GLY A 118 7.94 2.06 -2.96
CA GLY A 118 7.10 3.13 -3.48
C GLY A 118 6.03 3.53 -2.45
N ALA A 119 5.33 2.55 -1.88
CA ALA A 119 4.27 2.81 -0.90
C ALA A 119 4.80 3.50 0.38
N LEU A 120 5.93 3.05 0.93
CA LEU A 120 6.56 3.67 2.09
C LEU A 120 7.02 5.11 1.79
N PHE A 121 7.60 5.33 0.61
CA PHE A 121 8.03 6.65 0.17
C PHE A 121 6.82 7.61 0.00
N GLY A 122 5.78 7.15 -0.68
CA GLY A 122 4.52 7.89 -0.87
C GLY A 122 3.83 8.24 0.44
N LEU A 123 3.82 7.30 1.40
CA LEU A 123 3.28 7.53 2.74
C LEU A 123 4.12 8.57 3.50
N GLY A 124 5.45 8.47 3.44
CA GLY A 124 6.36 9.43 4.07
C GLY A 124 6.18 10.85 3.53
N LEU A 125 6.00 11.00 2.21
CA LEU A 125 5.66 12.27 1.58
C LEU A 125 4.27 12.77 1.99
N GLY A 126 3.27 11.89 2.03
CA GLY A 126 1.90 12.22 2.40
C GLY A 126 1.80 12.80 3.81
N ILE A 127 2.36 12.11 4.81
CA ILE A 127 2.31 12.50 6.23
C ILE A 127 3.09 13.80 6.48
N ASN A 128 4.23 14.00 5.83
CA ASN A 128 5.06 15.20 6.00
C ASN A 128 4.60 16.39 5.13
N SER A 129 3.61 16.22 4.26
CA SER A 129 3.11 17.31 3.42
C SER A 129 2.30 18.33 4.23
N GLU A 130 2.45 19.62 3.90
CA GLU A 130 1.63 20.69 4.48
C GLU A 130 0.13 20.47 4.21
N MET A 131 -0.20 19.81 3.10
CA MET A 131 -1.56 19.43 2.72
C MET A 131 -2.24 18.53 3.76
N PHE A 132 -1.51 17.56 4.32
CA PHE A 132 -2.02 16.70 5.39
C PHE A 132 -2.24 17.48 6.69
N SER A 133 -1.27 18.31 7.10
CA SER A 133 -1.40 19.12 8.31
C SER A 133 -2.56 20.11 8.21
N MET A 134 -2.79 20.74 7.06
CA MET A 134 -3.87 21.69 6.87
C MET A 134 -5.26 21.05 6.84
N SER A 135 -5.38 19.82 6.32
CA SER A 135 -6.65 19.12 6.18
C SER A 135 -7.08 18.40 7.46
N CYS A 136 -6.15 17.73 8.15
CA CYS A 136 -6.45 16.93 9.33
C CYS A 136 -6.47 17.73 10.64
N LYS A 137 -5.77 18.87 10.74
CA LYS A 137 -5.82 19.74 11.95
C LYS A 137 -6.95 20.78 11.93
N GLY A 138 -7.72 20.87 10.84
CA GLY A 138 -8.84 21.80 10.72
C GLY A 138 -10.07 21.37 11.52
N LYS A 139 -10.86 22.33 12.01
CA LYS A 139 -12.16 22.10 12.70
C LYS A 139 -13.14 21.20 11.92
N ASN A 140 -13.03 21.18 10.59
CA ASN A 140 -13.90 20.40 9.70
C ASN A 140 -13.55 18.89 9.64
N SER A 141 -12.36 18.47 10.11
CA SER A 141 -11.95 17.04 10.08
C SER A 141 -12.75 16.14 11.02
N CYS A 142 -13.44 16.71 12.02
CA CYS A 142 -14.32 15.98 12.93
C CYS A 142 -15.74 15.76 12.38
N LYS A 143 -16.13 16.43 11.28
CA LYS A 143 -17.46 16.27 10.70
C LYS A 143 -17.57 14.88 10.04
N MET A 144 -18.67 14.17 10.31
CA MET A 144 -18.92 12.85 9.71
C MET A 144 -19.01 12.93 8.18
N SER A 145 -19.58 14.01 7.65
CA SER A 145 -19.65 14.27 6.20
C SER A 145 -18.28 14.36 5.54
N PHE A 146 -17.31 15.01 6.18
CA PHE A 146 -15.92 15.07 5.70
C PHE A 146 -15.29 13.67 5.61
N ARG A 147 -15.49 12.84 6.64
CA ARG A 147 -14.93 11.48 6.69
C ARG A 147 -15.54 10.57 5.61
N ILE A 148 -16.86 10.57 5.48
CA ILE A 148 -17.55 9.77 4.45
C ILE A 148 -17.11 10.21 3.05
N LEU A 149 -17.01 11.52 2.81
CA LEU A 149 -16.59 12.04 1.51
C LEU A 149 -15.12 11.69 1.21
N CYS A 150 -14.23 11.73 2.20
CA CYS A 150 -12.84 11.27 2.04
C CYS A 150 -12.76 9.77 1.75
N ILE A 151 -13.56 8.93 2.43
CA ILE A 151 -13.61 7.48 2.18
C ILE A 151 -14.09 7.22 0.76
N ALA A 152 -15.21 7.84 0.35
CA ALA A 152 -15.77 7.67 -0.98
C ALA A 152 -14.80 8.14 -2.08
N ALA A 153 -14.19 9.31 -1.93
CA ALA A 153 -13.21 9.84 -2.87
C ALA A 153 -11.96 8.94 -2.94
N SER A 154 -11.44 8.47 -1.80
CA SER A 154 -10.30 7.56 -1.76
C SER A 154 -10.59 6.24 -2.48
N LEU A 155 -11.77 5.65 -2.25
CA LEU A 155 -12.20 4.43 -2.92
C LEU A 155 -12.35 4.63 -4.44
N ALA A 156 -12.96 5.73 -4.87
CA ALA A 156 -13.11 6.05 -6.28
C ALA A 156 -11.74 6.24 -6.96
N THR A 157 -10.82 6.96 -6.32
CA THR A 157 -9.46 7.15 -6.83
C THR A 157 -8.68 5.83 -6.88
N LEU A 158 -8.81 4.96 -5.87
CA LEU A 158 -8.23 3.62 -5.87
C LEU A 158 -8.77 2.76 -7.02
N GLN A 159 -10.07 2.83 -7.30
CA GLN A 159 -10.67 2.14 -8.45
C GLN A 159 -10.13 2.67 -9.78
N LEU A 160 -10.00 3.99 -9.93
CA LEU A 160 -9.38 4.61 -11.11
C LEU A 160 -7.93 4.14 -11.31
N TYR A 161 -7.13 4.06 -10.24
CA TYR A 161 -5.77 3.52 -10.30
C TYR A 161 -5.71 2.06 -10.76
N ASN A 162 -6.75 1.25 -10.49
CA ASN A 162 -6.81 -0.14 -10.96
C ASN A 162 -7.00 -0.24 -12.47
N PHE A 163 -7.66 0.74 -13.11
CA PHE A 163 -7.82 0.76 -14.57
C PHE A 163 -6.55 1.16 -15.32
N VAL A 164 -5.58 1.80 -14.64
CA VAL A 164 -4.29 2.16 -15.25
C VAL A 164 -3.42 0.92 -15.40
N LYS A 165 -3.40 0.36 -16.62
CA LYS A 165 -2.48 -0.72 -17.01
C LYS A 165 -1.07 -0.16 -17.20
N ILE A 166 -0.09 -0.80 -16.56
CA ILE A 166 1.33 -0.45 -16.73
C ILE A 166 1.86 -1.21 -17.96
N PRO A 167 2.60 -0.56 -18.87
CA PRO A 167 3.27 -1.25 -19.98
C PRO A 167 4.27 -2.30 -19.44
N THR A 168 4.12 -3.55 -19.86
CA THR A 168 4.97 -4.69 -19.41
C THR A 168 6.12 -5.01 -20.38
N HIS A 169 6.13 -4.40 -21.57
CA HIS A 169 7.08 -4.72 -22.64
C HIS A 169 8.53 -4.28 -22.36
N ILE A 170 8.75 -3.31 -21.47
CA ILE A 170 10.07 -2.80 -21.11
C ILE A 170 10.26 -2.96 -19.60
N GLU A 171 11.07 -3.92 -19.18
CA GLU A 171 11.20 -4.33 -17.76
C GLU A 171 11.62 -3.16 -16.84
N TYR A 172 12.57 -2.32 -17.26
CA TYR A 172 12.98 -1.13 -16.48
C TYR A 172 11.86 -0.09 -16.35
N LEU A 173 11.13 0.17 -17.44
CA LEU A 173 10.01 1.11 -17.45
C LEU A 173 8.88 0.59 -16.55
N PHE A 174 8.64 -0.72 -16.57
CA PHE A 174 7.68 -1.38 -15.69
C PHE A 174 8.01 -1.15 -14.21
N TYR A 175 9.27 -1.36 -13.79
CA TYR A 175 9.65 -1.14 -12.39
C TYR A 175 9.54 0.33 -11.97
N ILE A 176 9.97 1.27 -12.81
CA ILE A 176 9.86 2.71 -12.51
C ILE A 176 8.39 3.13 -12.42
N LEU A 177 7.55 2.73 -13.38
CA LEU A 177 6.12 3.05 -13.36
C LEU A 177 5.39 2.37 -12.20
N SER A 178 5.77 1.15 -11.84
CA SER A 178 5.24 0.43 -10.67
C SER A 178 5.61 1.15 -9.38
N PHE A 179 6.85 1.65 -9.24
CA PHE A 179 7.26 2.50 -8.13
C PHE A 179 6.42 3.76 -8.06
N CYS A 180 6.33 4.51 -9.17
CA CYS A 180 5.59 5.76 -9.23
C CYS A 180 4.10 5.56 -8.90
N LYS A 181 3.46 4.53 -9.46
CA LYS A 181 2.07 4.18 -9.16
C LYS A 181 1.91 3.85 -7.67
N SER A 182 2.82 3.06 -7.13
CA SER A 182 2.78 2.63 -5.73
C SER A 182 3.07 3.75 -4.73
N ALA A 183 3.86 4.76 -5.11
CA ALA A 183 4.09 5.97 -4.33
C ALA A 183 2.92 6.96 -4.44
N ALA A 184 2.33 7.09 -5.62
CA ALA A 184 1.21 7.99 -5.86
C ALA A 184 -0.04 7.58 -5.07
N VAL A 185 -0.28 6.28 -4.88
CA VAL A 185 -1.48 5.79 -4.17
C VAL A 185 -1.54 6.28 -2.71
N PRO A 186 -0.55 6.02 -1.83
CA PRO A 186 -0.58 6.54 -0.46
C PRO A 186 -0.53 8.06 -0.40
N LEU A 187 0.24 8.71 -1.27
CA LEU A 187 0.29 10.18 -1.32
C LEU A 187 -1.11 10.76 -1.62
N THR A 188 -1.83 10.16 -2.55
CA THR A 188 -3.15 10.62 -2.96
C THR A 188 -4.18 10.40 -1.86
N VAL A 189 -4.21 9.20 -1.27
CA VAL A 189 -5.17 8.86 -0.22
C VAL A 189 -4.93 9.65 1.07
N VAL A 190 -3.67 9.84 1.46
CA VAL A 190 -3.33 10.46 2.75
C VAL A 190 -3.30 11.99 2.67
N ALA A 191 -2.83 12.57 1.56
CA ALA A 191 -2.66 14.03 1.47
C ALA A 191 -3.61 14.70 0.48
N LEU A 192 -3.67 14.24 -0.78
CA LEU A 192 -4.42 14.94 -1.83
C LEU A 192 -5.93 14.87 -1.64
N VAL A 193 -6.48 13.68 -1.37
CA VAL A 193 -7.93 13.49 -1.22
C VAL A 193 -8.48 14.31 -0.05
N PRO A 194 -7.92 14.23 1.17
CA PRO A 194 -8.38 15.07 2.29
C PRO A 194 -8.27 16.57 2.00
N TYR A 195 -7.22 16.99 1.29
CA TYR A 195 -7.02 18.39 0.90
C TYR A 195 -8.08 18.89 -0.09
N CYS A 196 -8.34 18.14 -1.15
CA CYS A 196 -9.39 18.47 -2.12
C CYS A 196 -10.77 18.52 -1.46
N VAL A 197 -11.09 17.54 -0.61
CA VAL A 197 -12.36 17.51 0.13
C VAL A 197 -12.48 18.69 1.09
N HIS A 198 -11.40 19.05 1.79
CA HIS A 198 -11.36 20.21 2.68
C HIS A 198 -11.61 21.53 1.91
N LEU A 199 -11.00 21.68 0.73
CA LEU A 199 -11.20 22.85 -0.13
C LEU A 199 -12.63 22.96 -0.65
N LEU A 200 -13.23 21.84 -1.06
CA LEU A 200 -14.62 21.79 -1.54
C LEU A 200 -15.59 22.20 -0.42
N MET A 201 -15.46 21.62 0.77
CA MET A 201 -16.32 21.94 1.91
C MET A 201 -16.18 23.41 2.35
N ARG A 202 -14.97 23.97 2.35
CA ARG A 202 -14.74 25.39 2.65
C ARG A 202 -15.44 26.31 1.64
N THR A 203 -15.47 25.92 0.37
CA THR A 203 -16.13 26.69 -0.69
C THR A 203 -17.65 26.64 -0.56
N THR A 204 -18.21 25.50 -0.17
CA THR A 204 -19.65 25.35 0.11
C THR A 204 -20.09 26.18 1.31
N GLU A 205 -19.32 26.21 2.39
CA GLU A 205 -19.62 27.05 3.56
C GLU A 205 -19.59 28.55 3.22
N LYS A 206 -18.66 28.99 2.36
CA LYS A 206 -18.60 30.39 1.89
C LYS A 206 -19.74 30.81 0.96
N LYS A 207 -20.41 29.87 0.29
CA LYS A 207 -21.56 30.16 -0.60
C LYS A 207 -22.90 30.18 0.15
N LEU A 208 -22.94 29.65 1.38
CA LEU A 208 -24.15 29.53 2.18
C LEU A 208 -24.31 30.69 3.20
N ASN A 209 -23.23 31.43 3.47
CA ASN A 209 -23.21 32.68 4.21
C ASN A 209 -23.19 33.87 3.25
#